data_AF-A0A2G0E6C2-F1
#
_entry.id   AF-A0A2G0E6C2-F1
#
_cell.length_a   1.000
_cell.length_b   1.000
_cell.length_c   1.000
_cell.angle_alpha   90.00
_cell.angle_beta   90.00
_cell.angle_gamma   90.00
#
_symmetry.space_group_name_H-M   'P 1'
#
loop_
_entity.id
_entity.type
_entity.pdbx_description
1 polymer ?
#
loop_
_entity_poly.entity_id
_entity_poly.type
_entity_poly.pdbx_seq_one_letter_code
_entity_poly.pdbx_strand_id
1 'polypeptide(L)'
;KRMFAYEKDGEPTVLLQFACFNNKCIVMGDPSGKKEDFPEAIEAFIEETDRLCYLPVFYETSEEIVMILHEFGYDFIKMGEEAYVDLNSFTTSGKKMKGTRAVLNRIEREGFTFDVLQPPFSAEQMSIFKNISDNWLGSRKEKGFSLGFFSEDY
;
A
#
# COMPACT_ATOMS: atom_id res chain seq x y z
N LYS A 1 -6.40 7.53 9.63
CA LYS A 1 -5.51 8.14 8.63
C LYS A 1 -6.09 9.49 8.23
N ARG A 2 -5.27 10.49 7.92
CA ARG A 2 -5.72 11.79 7.42
C ARG A 2 -5.57 11.83 5.90
N MET A 3 -6.34 12.71 5.28
CA MET A 3 -6.37 12.91 3.84
C MET A 3 -6.19 14.39 3.56
N PHE A 4 -5.34 14.71 2.60
CA PHE A 4 -5.24 16.02 1.99
C PHE A 4 -5.70 15.90 0.55
N ALA A 5 -6.75 16.63 0.19
CA ALA A 5 -7.25 16.69 -1.17
C ALA A 5 -6.77 17.99 -1.79
N TYR A 6 -6.08 17.89 -2.92
CA TYR A 6 -5.72 19.02 -3.77
C TYR A 6 -6.82 19.23 -4.80
N GLU A 7 -7.27 20.47 -4.92
CA GLU A 7 -8.30 20.87 -5.87
C GLU A 7 -7.67 21.72 -6.99
N LYS A 8 -8.01 21.39 -8.23
CA LYS A 8 -7.65 22.17 -9.42
C LYS A 8 -8.94 22.52 -10.16
N ASP A 9 -9.11 23.80 -10.45
CA ASP A 9 -10.33 24.34 -11.08
C ASP A 9 -11.64 24.03 -10.31
N GLY A 10 -11.54 23.93 -8.97
CA GLY A 10 -12.68 23.67 -8.08
C GLY A 10 -13.08 22.21 -7.95
N GLU A 11 -12.29 21.28 -8.48
CA GLU A 11 -12.52 19.84 -8.40
C GLU A 11 -11.34 19.14 -7.72
N PRO A 12 -11.57 18.17 -6.81
CA PRO A 12 -10.50 17.41 -6.20
C PRO A 12 -9.87 16.46 -7.22
N THR A 13 -8.58 16.64 -7.51
CA THR A 13 -7.87 15.85 -8.53
C THR A 13 -6.83 14.91 -7.96
N VAL A 14 -6.28 15.23 -6.78
CA VAL A 14 -5.23 14.44 -6.14
C VAL A 14 -5.50 14.30 -4.65
N LEU A 15 -5.21 13.12 -4.11
CA LEU A 15 -5.33 12.78 -2.70
C LEU A 15 -3.98 12.31 -2.16
N LEU A 16 -3.51 12.95 -1.09
CA LEU A 16 -2.39 12.48 -0.29
C LEU A 16 -2.92 11.88 1.02
N GLN A 17 -2.68 10.58 1.23
CA GLN A 17 -2.99 9.92 2.50
C GLN A 17 -1.78 9.99 3.43
N PHE A 18 -2.00 10.44 4.67
CA PHE A 18 -0.91 10.61 5.63
C PHE A 18 -1.34 10.33 7.07
N ALA A 19 -0.36 10.24 7.97
CA ALA A 19 -0.56 10.21 9.41
C ALA A 19 0.35 11.23 10.09
N CYS A 20 -0.12 11.85 11.17
CA CYS A 20 0.71 12.75 11.97
C CYS A 20 1.31 11.99 13.15
N PHE A 21 2.60 12.15 13.37
CA PHE A 21 3.29 11.66 14.56
C PHE A 21 4.28 12.71 15.06
N ASN A 22 4.06 13.19 16.29
CA ASN A 22 4.72 14.39 16.81
C ASN A 22 4.56 15.57 15.82
N ASN A 23 5.66 16.19 15.40
CA ASN A 23 5.68 17.27 14.43
C ASN A 23 5.89 16.80 12.99
N LYS A 24 5.61 15.53 12.67
CA LYS A 24 5.80 14.97 11.32
C LYS A 24 4.48 14.58 10.68
N CYS A 25 4.34 14.88 9.39
CA CYS A 25 3.26 14.38 8.54
C CYS A 25 3.82 13.30 7.61
N ILE A 26 3.59 12.03 7.92
CA ILE A 26 4.12 10.89 7.17
C ILE A 26 3.13 10.53 6.07
N VAL A 27 3.46 10.89 4.83
CA VAL A 27 2.71 10.57 3.61
C VAL A 27 2.99 9.12 3.23
N MET A 28 1.92 8.38 2.88
CA MET A 28 1.97 6.96 2.60
C MET A 28 1.93 6.70 1.09
N GLY A 29 3.07 6.32 0.52
CA GLY A 29 3.22 6.04 -0.89
C GLY A 29 3.03 7.28 -1.77
N ASP A 30 2.79 7.02 -3.05
CA ASP A 30 2.53 8.04 -4.04
C ASP A 30 1.14 8.68 -3.84
N PRO A 31 0.95 9.95 -4.26
CA PRO A 31 -0.38 10.53 -4.35
C PRO A 31 -1.31 9.67 -5.22
N SER A 32 -2.61 9.71 -4.92
CA SER A 32 -3.63 9.05 -5.72
C SER A 32 -4.41 10.09 -6.53
N GLY A 33 -4.65 9.84 -7.81
CA GLY A 33 -5.44 10.74 -8.66
C GLY A 33 -4.78 11.04 -10.01
N LYS A 34 -4.99 12.25 -10.53
CA LYS A 34 -4.42 12.70 -11.81
C LYS A 34 -2.93 12.96 -11.65
N LYS A 35 -2.10 12.18 -12.34
CA LYS A 35 -0.63 12.28 -12.26
C LYS A 35 -0.11 13.65 -12.69
N GLU A 36 -0.77 14.27 -13.66
CA GLU A 36 -0.39 15.57 -14.20
C GLU A 36 -0.48 16.68 -13.15
N ASP A 37 -1.25 16.48 -12.07
CA ASP A 37 -1.45 17.44 -10.99
C ASP A 37 -0.61 17.09 -9.73
N PHE A 38 0.20 16.02 -9.78
CA PHE A 38 1.00 15.60 -8.61
C PHE A 38 2.02 16.64 -8.16
N PRO A 39 2.79 17.30 -9.05
CA PRO A 39 3.76 18.32 -8.63
C PRO A 39 3.10 19.44 -7.82
N GLU A 40 2.04 20.05 -8.34
CA GLU A 40 1.34 21.14 -7.65
C GLU A 40 0.64 20.67 -6.37
N ALA A 41 0.11 19.44 -6.34
CA ALA A 41 -0.50 18.87 -5.15
C ALA A 41 0.52 18.61 -4.02
N ILE A 42 1.73 18.16 -4.37
CA ILE A 42 2.83 17.94 -3.42
C ILE A 42 3.33 19.29 -2.89
N GLU A 43 3.51 20.28 -3.76
CA GLU A 43 3.89 21.65 -3.36
C GLU A 43 2.88 22.22 -2.35
N ALA A 44 1.58 22.20 -2.70
CA ALA A 44 0.52 22.69 -1.83
C ALA A 44 0.48 21.98 -0.47
N PHE A 45 0.76 20.66 -0.45
CA PHE A 45 0.85 19.91 0.81
C PHE A 45 2.06 20.32 1.65
N ILE A 46 3.23 20.55 1.02
CA ILE A 46 4.43 21.02 1.71
C ILE A 46 4.20 22.43 2.28
N GLU A 47 3.64 23.34 1.51
CA GLU A 47 3.32 24.71 1.96
C GLU A 47 2.33 24.70 3.14
N GLU A 48 1.27 23.89 3.06
CA GLU A 48 0.27 23.81 4.12
C GLU A 48 0.86 23.21 5.41
N THR A 49 1.71 22.19 5.29
CA THR A 49 2.36 21.59 6.46
C THR A 49 3.41 22.53 7.07
N ASP A 50 4.15 23.30 6.27
CA ASP A 50 5.08 24.33 6.74
C ASP A 50 4.34 25.43 7.51
N ARG A 51 3.22 25.93 6.96
CA ARG A 51 2.33 26.90 7.62
C ARG A 51 1.86 26.44 8.99
N LEU A 52 1.63 25.13 9.13
CA LEU A 52 1.20 24.48 10.38
C LEU A 52 2.35 23.99 11.26
N CYS A 53 3.60 24.29 10.88
CA CYS A 53 4.84 23.89 11.57
C CYS A 53 5.03 22.37 11.69
N TYR A 54 4.57 21.62 10.69
CA TYR A 54 4.86 20.19 10.52
C TYR A 54 5.97 19.96 9.50
N LEU A 55 6.70 18.87 9.67
CA LEU A 55 7.67 18.37 8.71
C LEU A 55 7.05 17.21 7.91
N PRO A 56 6.75 17.36 6.61
CA PRO A 56 6.31 16.24 5.81
C PRO A 56 7.44 15.24 5.58
N VAL A 57 7.08 13.95 5.59
CA VAL A 57 7.98 12.83 5.31
C VAL A 57 7.27 11.89 4.35
N PHE A 58 7.91 11.57 3.24
CA PHE A 58 7.34 10.71 2.21
C PHE A 58 7.88 9.28 2.36
N TYR A 59 6.98 8.33 2.58
CA TYR A 59 7.31 6.94 2.91
C TYR A 59 6.91 6.01 1.76
N GLU A 60 7.83 5.16 1.29
CA GLU A 60 7.61 4.20 0.20
C GLU A 60 7.09 4.83 -1.10
N THR A 61 7.69 5.96 -1.50
CA THR A 61 7.38 6.62 -2.77
C THR A 61 8.16 6.04 -3.94
N SER A 62 7.58 6.12 -5.13
CA SER A 62 8.23 5.74 -6.39
C SER A 62 9.35 6.70 -6.80
N GLU A 63 10.13 6.27 -7.79
CA GLU A 63 11.17 7.11 -8.42
C GLU A 63 10.58 8.41 -9.00
N GLU A 64 9.37 8.34 -9.58
CA GLU A 64 8.67 9.51 -10.14
C GLU A 64 8.45 10.59 -9.08
N ILE A 65 7.95 10.20 -7.90
CA ILE A 65 7.72 11.14 -6.79
C ILE A 65 9.03 11.62 -6.17
N VAL A 66 10.05 10.76 -6.07
CA VAL A 66 11.38 11.16 -5.59
C VAL A 66 11.96 12.27 -6.47
N MET A 67 11.80 12.20 -7.79
CA MET A 67 12.28 13.23 -8.72
C MET A 67 11.57 14.57 -8.49
N ILE A 68 10.26 14.56 -8.23
CA ILE A 68 9.49 15.77 -7.88
C ILE A 68 10.00 16.34 -6.54
N LEU A 69 10.12 15.50 -5.51
CA LEU A 69 10.55 15.92 -4.17
C LEU A 69 11.98 16.49 -4.14
N HIS A 70 12.84 16.06 -5.06
CA HIS A 70 14.19 16.59 -5.21
C HIS A 70 14.19 18.10 -5.52
N GLU A 71 13.18 18.62 -6.23
CA GLU A 71 13.03 20.05 -6.51
C GLU A 71 12.77 20.87 -5.23
N PHE A 72 12.22 20.23 -4.20
CA PHE A 72 11.95 20.82 -2.88
C PHE A 72 13.07 20.57 -1.86
N GLY A 73 14.21 20.03 -2.29
CA GLY A 73 15.38 19.81 -1.43
C GLY A 73 15.28 18.61 -0.49
N TYR A 74 14.44 17.62 -0.79
CA TYR A 74 14.39 16.37 -0.03
C TYR A 74 15.59 15.47 -0.31
N ASP A 75 16.13 14.91 0.78
CA ASP A 75 17.02 13.75 0.71
C ASP A 75 16.23 12.44 0.65
N PHE A 76 16.79 11.43 0.00
CA PHE A 76 16.15 10.12 -0.17
C PHE A 76 17.05 8.97 0.25
N ILE A 77 16.42 7.91 0.79
CA ILE A 77 17.09 6.66 1.16
C ILE A 77 16.29 5.53 0.53
N LYS A 78 16.96 4.64 -0.22
CA LYS A 78 16.31 3.47 -0.83
C LYS A 78 15.82 2.53 0.28
N MET A 79 14.51 2.41 0.41
CA MET A 79 13.86 1.55 1.42
C MET A 79 13.88 0.08 1.01
N GLY A 80 13.67 -0.21 -0.28
CA GLY A 80 13.56 -1.58 -0.79
C GLY A 80 13.24 -1.63 -2.28
N GLU A 81 12.77 -2.79 -2.72
CA GLU A 81 12.32 -3.07 -4.09
C GLU A 81 11.03 -3.88 -4.03
N GLU A 82 10.12 -3.63 -4.97
CA GLU A 82 8.90 -4.41 -5.15
C GLU A 82 9.10 -5.48 -6.23
N ALA A 83 8.56 -6.67 -5.99
CA ALA A 83 8.67 -7.78 -6.91
C ALA A 83 7.47 -7.82 -7.87
N TYR A 84 7.63 -7.23 -9.05
CA TYR A 84 6.63 -7.30 -10.12
C TYR A 84 6.73 -8.62 -10.90
N VAL A 85 5.59 -9.25 -11.16
CA VAL A 85 5.48 -10.48 -11.97
C VAL A 85 4.69 -10.17 -13.23
N ASP A 86 5.33 -10.30 -14.40
CA ASP A 86 4.64 -10.19 -15.69
C ASP A 86 3.79 -11.44 -15.94
N LEU A 87 2.47 -11.28 -15.85
CA LEU A 87 1.51 -12.36 -16.00
C LEU A 87 1.46 -12.93 -17.43
N ASN A 88 1.84 -12.15 -18.45
CA ASN A 88 1.82 -12.63 -19.84
C ASN A 88 2.93 -13.64 -20.12
N SER A 89 4.07 -13.47 -19.45
CA SER A 89 5.22 -14.38 -19.55
C SER A 89 5.31 -15.38 -18.39
N PHE A 90 4.52 -15.19 -17.34
CA PHE A 90 4.50 -16.09 -16.20
C PHE A 90 4.04 -17.49 -16.61
N THR A 91 4.83 -18.49 -16.21
CA THR A 91 4.45 -19.89 -16.36
C THR A 91 5.02 -20.69 -15.21
N THR A 92 4.31 -21.73 -14.79
CA THR A 92 4.88 -22.72 -13.87
C THR A 92 5.67 -23.79 -14.63
N SER A 93 5.69 -23.77 -15.96
CA SER A 93 6.38 -24.70 -16.87
C SER A 93 7.89 -24.50 -16.95
N GLY A 94 8.59 -25.54 -17.44
CA GLY A 94 10.04 -25.50 -17.64
C GLY A 94 10.89 -25.82 -16.41
N LYS A 95 12.21 -25.89 -16.64
CA LYS A 95 13.22 -26.35 -15.67
C LYS A 95 13.35 -25.41 -14.46
N LYS A 96 13.30 -24.09 -14.68
CA LYS A 96 13.44 -23.07 -13.62
C LYS A 96 12.31 -23.15 -12.59
N MET A 97 11.10 -23.53 -13.01
CA MET A 97 9.90 -23.59 -12.16
C MET A 97 9.61 -25.00 -11.60
N LYS A 98 10.55 -25.93 -11.73
CA LYS A 98 10.40 -27.31 -11.21
C LYS A 98 10.06 -27.33 -9.71
N GLY A 99 10.68 -26.46 -8.92
CA GLY A 99 10.43 -26.33 -7.48
C GLY A 99 8.99 -25.89 -7.19
N THR A 100 8.57 -24.76 -7.77
CA THR A 100 7.21 -24.22 -7.60
C THR A 100 6.15 -25.23 -8.06
N ARG A 101 6.33 -25.88 -9.21
CA ARG A 101 5.39 -26.90 -9.69
C ARG A 101 5.28 -28.09 -8.74
N ALA A 102 6.39 -28.54 -8.15
CA ALA A 102 6.35 -29.64 -7.19
C ALA A 102 5.54 -29.27 -5.93
N VAL A 103 5.63 -28.02 -5.48
CA VAL A 103 4.81 -27.51 -4.36
C VAL A 103 3.33 -27.47 -4.75
N LEU A 104 3.00 -26.93 -5.93
CA LEU A 104 1.61 -26.87 -6.41
C LEU A 104 0.97 -28.26 -6.54
N ASN A 105 1.68 -29.21 -7.16
CA ASN A 105 1.20 -30.59 -7.30
C ASN A 105 1.00 -31.27 -5.94
N ARG A 106 1.82 -30.90 -4.93
CA ARG A 106 1.65 -31.42 -3.58
C ARG A 106 0.38 -30.89 -2.93
N ILE A 107 0.14 -29.58 -3.04
CA ILE A 107 -1.06 -28.92 -2.52
C ILE A 107 -2.32 -29.55 -3.15
N GLU A 108 -2.32 -29.74 -4.46
CA GLU A 108 -3.42 -30.40 -5.18
C GLU A 108 -3.62 -31.85 -4.73
N ARG A 109 -2.55 -32.63 -4.60
CA ARG A 109 -2.62 -34.03 -4.12
C ARG A 109 -3.11 -34.14 -2.67
N GLU A 110 -2.84 -33.13 -1.85
CA GLU A 110 -3.34 -33.07 -0.47
C GLU A 110 -4.81 -32.58 -0.40
N GLY A 111 -5.43 -32.25 -1.55
CA GLY A 111 -6.86 -31.94 -1.66
C GLY A 111 -7.23 -30.49 -1.35
N PHE A 112 -6.25 -29.58 -1.29
CA PHE A 112 -6.53 -28.16 -1.09
C PHE A 112 -7.13 -27.52 -2.34
N THR A 113 -8.13 -26.66 -2.15
CA THR A 113 -8.75 -25.84 -3.19
C THR A 113 -8.47 -24.35 -2.95
N PHE A 114 -8.65 -23.54 -3.98
CA PHE A 114 -8.50 -22.09 -3.92
C PHE A 114 -9.70 -21.42 -4.60
N ASP A 115 -10.29 -20.45 -3.91
CA ASP A 115 -11.44 -19.69 -4.38
C ASP A 115 -11.23 -18.19 -4.09
N VAL A 116 -11.65 -17.34 -5.03
CA VAL A 116 -11.65 -15.87 -4.84
C VAL A 116 -13.06 -15.44 -4.47
N LEU A 117 -13.28 -15.18 -3.18
CA LEU A 117 -14.55 -14.69 -2.66
C LEU A 117 -14.72 -13.19 -2.96
N GLN A 118 -15.95 -12.77 -3.23
CA GLN A 118 -16.31 -11.38 -3.47
C GLN A 118 -17.16 -10.85 -2.31
N PRO A 119 -17.01 -9.58 -1.89
CA PRO A 119 -17.90 -8.98 -0.92
C PRO A 119 -19.33 -8.84 -1.49
N PRO A 120 -20.37 -8.77 -0.64
CA PRO A 120 -20.32 -8.74 0.82
C PRO A 120 -20.09 -10.13 1.45
N PHE A 121 -19.43 -10.16 2.60
CA PHE A 121 -19.18 -11.40 3.36
C PHE A 121 -20.22 -11.61 4.45
N SER A 122 -20.62 -12.86 4.69
CA SER A 122 -21.53 -13.21 5.78
C SER A 122 -20.84 -13.13 7.15
N ALA A 123 -21.61 -13.03 8.22
CA ALA A 123 -21.07 -13.06 9.59
C ALA A 123 -20.32 -14.37 9.91
N GLU A 124 -20.74 -15.49 9.31
CA GLU A 124 -20.06 -16.77 9.43
C GLU A 124 -18.68 -16.74 8.74
N GLN A 125 -18.62 -16.22 7.51
CA GLN A 125 -17.34 -16.05 6.79
C GLN A 125 -16.39 -15.13 7.56
N MET A 126 -16.90 -14.01 8.08
CA MET A 126 -16.10 -13.07 8.85
C MET A 126 -15.55 -13.71 10.13
N SER A 127 -16.35 -14.54 10.80
CA SER A 127 -15.92 -15.31 11.98
C SER A 127 -14.79 -16.29 11.64
N ILE A 128 -14.86 -16.94 10.47
CA ILE A 128 -13.78 -17.83 9.98
C ILE A 128 -12.51 -17.02 9.70
N PHE A 129 -12.62 -15.90 8.99
CA PHE A 129 -11.46 -15.05 8.67
C PHE A 129 -10.79 -14.53 9.95
N LYS A 130 -11.59 -14.10 10.93
CA LYS A 130 -11.09 -13.68 12.24
C LYS A 130 -10.33 -14.78 12.95
N ASN A 131 -10.89 -16.00 12.99
CA ASN A 131 -10.26 -17.14 13.63
C ASN A 131 -8.89 -17.48 12.98
N ILE A 132 -8.82 -17.46 11.65
CA ILE A 132 -7.56 -17.67 10.91
C ILE A 132 -6.56 -16.56 11.24
N SER A 133 -7.00 -15.30 11.23
CA SER A 133 -6.16 -14.13 11.56
C SER A 133 -5.61 -14.21 12.99
N ASP A 134 -6.46 -14.49 13.98
CA ASP A 134 -6.08 -14.60 15.40
C ASP A 134 -5.07 -15.74 15.62
N ASN A 135 -5.30 -16.90 15.01
CA ASN A 135 -4.38 -18.03 15.07
C ASN A 135 -3.04 -17.72 14.43
N TRP A 136 -3.03 -17.03 13.28
CA TRP A 136 -1.80 -16.63 12.62
C TRP A 136 -1.05 -15.58 13.44
N LEU A 137 -1.75 -14.60 14.00
CA LEU A 137 -1.15 -13.52 14.78
C LEU A 137 -0.53 -14.05 16.08
N GLY A 138 -1.21 -14.97 16.76
CA GLY A 138 -0.77 -15.56 18.01
C GLY A 138 -0.65 -14.50 19.11
N SER A 139 0.51 -14.38 19.74
CA SER A 139 0.77 -13.37 20.78
C SER A 139 1.28 -12.02 20.24
N ARG A 140 1.42 -11.89 18.92
CA ARG A 140 1.91 -10.65 18.30
C ARG A 140 0.80 -9.61 18.27
N LYS A 141 1.17 -8.35 18.08
CA LYS A 141 0.21 -7.27 17.86
C LYS A 141 0.14 -6.97 16.37
N GLU A 142 -1.05 -6.58 15.93
CA GLU A 142 -1.25 -6.07 14.59
C GLU A 142 -0.37 -4.85 14.33
N LYS A 143 0.09 -4.73 13.09
CA LYS A 143 0.73 -3.51 12.58
C LYS A 143 -0.31 -2.69 11.82
N GLY A 144 0.03 -1.45 11.49
CA GLY A 144 -0.84 -0.56 10.75
C GLY A 144 -0.07 0.39 9.88
N PHE A 145 -0.70 1.51 9.52
CA PHE A 145 -0.17 2.52 8.60
C PHE A 145 0.00 1.98 7.18
N SER A 146 1.17 1.44 6.84
CA SER A 146 1.46 0.86 5.52
C SER A 146 0.99 -0.60 5.38
N LEU A 147 0.64 -1.25 6.49
CA LEU A 147 0.09 -2.61 6.50
C LEU A 147 -1.39 -2.60 6.85
N GLY A 148 -2.15 -3.46 6.17
CA GLY A 148 -3.50 -3.83 6.57
C GLY A 148 -3.49 -4.69 7.83
N PHE A 149 -4.61 -4.70 8.54
CA PHE A 149 -4.88 -5.55 9.69
C PHE A 149 -6.33 -6.02 9.62
N PHE A 150 -6.67 -7.05 10.40
CA PHE A 150 -8.05 -7.55 10.41
C PHE A 150 -9.02 -6.49 10.97
N SER A 151 -9.95 -6.05 10.14
CA SER A 151 -11.01 -5.10 10.48
C SER A 151 -12.26 -5.47 9.68
N GLU A 152 -13.38 -5.70 10.35
CA GLU A 152 -14.62 -6.10 9.67
C GLU A 152 -15.20 -5.00 8.79
N ASP A 153 -14.94 -3.73 9.14
CA ASP A 153 -15.45 -2.53 8.45
C ASP A 153 -14.56 -2.08 7.26
N TYR A 154 -13.42 -2.73 7.02
CA TYR A 154 -12.50 -2.38 5.94
C TYR A 154 -12.89 -3.05 4.62
#